data_AF-A0A7C7ZST7-F1
#
_entry.id   AF-A0A7C7ZST7-F1
#
_cell.length_a   1.000
_cell.length_b   1.000
_cell.length_c   1.000
_cell.angle_alpha   90.00
_cell.angle_beta   90.00
_cell.angle_gamma   90.00
#
_symmetry.space_group_name_H-M   'P 1'
#
loop_
_entity.id
_entity.type
_entity.pdbx_description
1 polymer ?
#
loop_
_entity_poly.entity_id
_entity_poly.type
_entity_poly.pdbx_seq_one_letter_code
_entity_poly.pdbx_strand_id
1 'polypeptide(L)'
;MKKVISFFLLLMTMISSCNSQTSKMSNNLIKETSPYLLQHAYNPVNWNPWNKKYLEKAKKENKLVVISIGYSSCHWCHVMEKESFEDSLVASIMNEKYISIKVDREERPDVDQVYMNA
;
A
#
# COMPACT_ATOMS: atom_id res chain seq x y z
N MET A 1 41.74 -12.44 -34.40
CA MET A 1 40.30 -12.76 -34.46
C MET A 1 39.78 -13.45 -33.20
N LYS A 2 40.37 -14.56 -32.72
CA LYS A 2 39.93 -15.24 -31.48
C LYS A 2 40.01 -14.37 -30.19
N LYS A 3 41.02 -13.49 -30.07
CA LYS A 3 41.17 -12.58 -28.90
C LYS A 3 40.14 -11.45 -28.86
N VAL A 4 39.67 -10.97 -30.02
CA VAL A 4 38.64 -9.90 -30.10
C VAL A 4 37.26 -10.45 -29.74
N ILE A 5 36.97 -11.69 -30.16
CA ILE A 5 35.76 -12.42 -29.79
C ILE A 5 35.74 -12.72 -28.28
N SER A 6 36.88 -13.09 -27.70
CA SER A 6 37.00 -13.32 -26.25
C SER A 6 36.83 -12.06 -25.39
N PHE A 7 37.18 -10.88 -25.92
CA PHE A 7 37.02 -9.61 -25.21
C PHE A 7 35.57 -9.11 -25.27
N PHE A 8 34.87 -9.38 -26.38
CA PHE A 8 33.45 -9.05 -26.54
C PHE A 8 32.54 -9.94 -25.67
N LEU A 9 32.91 -11.20 -25.46
CA LEU A 9 32.18 -12.12 -24.59
C LEU A 9 32.28 -11.75 -23.10
N LEU A 10 33.41 -11.16 -22.67
CA LEU A 10 33.64 -10.74 -21.29
C LEU A 10 32.92 -9.43 -20.92
N LEU A 11 32.59 -8.59 -21.92
CA LEU A 11 31.87 -7.33 -21.72
C LEU A 11 30.35 -7.53 -21.60
N MET A 12 29.82 -8.59 -22.22
CA MET A 12 28.39 -8.94 -22.19
C MET A 12 27.94 -9.49 -20.82
N THR A 13 28.84 -10.10 -20.05
CA THR A 13 28.52 -10.67 -18.73
C THR A 13 28.40 -9.62 -17.61
N MET A 14 28.98 -8.43 -17.79
CA MET A 14 28.89 -7.34 -16.80
C MET A 14 27.57 -6.56 -16.83
N ILE A 15 26.80 -6.66 -17.92
CA ILE A 15 25.55 -5.89 -18.10
C ILE A 15 24.36 -6.59 -17.40
N SER A 16 24.49 -7.87 -17.03
CA SER A 16 23.38 -8.64 -16.44
C SER A 16 23.24 -8.50 -14.91
N SER A 17 24.12 -7.76 -14.22
CA SER A 17 24.14 -7.72 -12.74
C SER A 17 23.29 -6.62 -12.08
N CYS A 18 22.56 -5.79 -12.83
CA CYS A 18 21.69 -4.77 -12.22
C CYS A 18 20.31 -4.76 -12.89
N ASN A 19 19.51 -5.80 -12.65
CA ASN A 19 18.07 -5.69 -12.81
C ASN A 19 17.37 -6.25 -11.57
N SER A 20 17.47 -5.49 -10.47
CA SER A 20 16.62 -5.72 -9.31
C SER A 20 15.20 -5.25 -9.66
N GLN A 21 14.42 -6.13 -10.28
CA GLN A 21 12.97 -5.95 -10.34
C GLN A 21 12.42 -6.15 -8.92
N THR A 22 12.33 -5.06 -8.15
CA THR A 22 11.53 -5.05 -6.92
C THR A 22 10.07 -5.13 -7.33
N SER A 23 9.50 -6.35 -7.36
CA SER A 23 8.05 -6.50 -7.45
C SER A 23 7.41 -5.74 -6.29
N LYS A 24 6.65 -4.68 -6.55
CA LYS A 24 5.90 -3.99 -5.50
C LYS A 24 4.95 -5.00 -4.86
N MET A 25 5.19 -5.35 -3.60
CA MET A 25 4.31 -6.23 -2.83
C MET A 25 3.00 -5.49 -2.58
N SER A 26 1.87 -6.11 -2.94
CA SER A 26 0.57 -5.55 -2.64
C SER A 26 0.13 -5.85 -1.21
N ASN A 27 -0.71 -4.99 -0.65
CA ASN A 27 -1.41 -5.21 0.61
C ASN A 27 -2.79 -5.86 0.36
N ASN A 28 -3.64 -5.92 1.39
CA ASN A 28 -4.90 -6.66 1.32
C ASN A 28 -5.96 -6.01 0.42
N LEU A 29 -5.79 -4.73 0.05
CA LEU A 29 -6.74 -4.02 -0.82
C LEU A 29 -6.71 -4.50 -2.27
N ILE A 30 -5.70 -5.29 -2.68
CA ILE A 30 -5.63 -5.87 -4.03
C ILE A 30 -6.81 -6.79 -4.37
N LYS A 31 -7.61 -7.18 -3.37
CA LYS A 31 -8.79 -8.05 -3.50
C LYS A 31 -10.11 -7.28 -3.55
N GLU A 32 -10.07 -5.96 -3.39
CA GLU A 32 -11.25 -5.11 -3.39
C GLU A 32 -11.68 -4.78 -4.83
N THR A 33 -12.92 -4.34 -4.98
CA THR A 33 -13.48 -3.92 -6.27
C THR A 33 -13.47 -2.40 -6.45
N SER A 34 -13.48 -1.63 -5.36
CA SER A 34 -13.40 -0.17 -5.39
C SER A 34 -12.14 0.28 -6.13
N PRO A 35 -12.26 1.10 -7.18
CA PRO A 35 -11.10 1.74 -7.82
C PRO A 35 -10.28 2.59 -6.84
N TYR A 36 -10.94 3.25 -5.88
CA TYR A 36 -10.29 4.03 -4.84
C TYR A 36 -9.44 3.15 -3.92
N LEU A 37 -9.97 2.01 -3.46
CA LEU A 37 -9.19 1.09 -2.62
C LEU A 37 -8.03 0.44 -3.39
N LEU A 38 -8.27 0.07 -4.65
CA LEU A 38 -7.25 -0.54 -5.50
C LEU A 38 -6.07 0.41 -5.79
N GLN A 39 -6.30 1.72 -5.88
CA GLN A 39 -5.23 2.72 -5.99
C GLN A 39 -4.21 2.61 -4.85
N HIS A 40 -4.69 2.29 -3.64
CA HIS A 40 -3.86 2.17 -2.44
C HIS A 40 -3.27 0.75 -2.23
N ALA A 41 -3.52 -0.20 -3.13
CA ALA A 41 -3.15 -1.60 -2.95
C ALA A 41 -1.63 -1.86 -2.94
N TYR A 42 -0.84 -0.92 -3.43
CA TYR A 42 0.62 -1.01 -3.48
C TYR A 42 1.35 -0.02 -2.56
N ASN A 43 0.59 0.66 -1.70
CA ASN A 43 1.19 1.54 -0.70
C ASN A 43 1.94 0.69 0.34
N PRO A 44 3.09 1.18 0.85
CA PRO A 44 3.87 0.48 1.87
C PRO A 44 3.11 0.30 3.19
N VAL A 45 2.10 1.12 3.47
CA VAL A 45 1.16 0.87 4.56
C VAL A 45 0.40 -0.43 4.27
N ASN A 46 0.38 -1.33 5.24
CA ASN A 46 -0.32 -2.61 5.16
C ASN A 46 -1.84 -2.41 5.36
N TRP A 47 -2.46 -1.78 4.36
CA TRP A 47 -3.87 -1.48 4.37
C TRP A 47 -4.73 -2.75 4.39
N ASN A 48 -5.87 -2.60 5.04
CA ASN A 48 -6.90 -3.61 5.15
C ASN A 48 -8.26 -2.97 4.80
N PRO A 49 -9.17 -3.68 4.14
CA PRO A 49 -10.53 -3.19 3.92
C PRO A 49 -11.33 -3.16 5.22
N TRP A 50 -12.42 -2.40 5.24
CA TRP A 50 -13.37 -2.41 6.35
C TRP A 50 -14.12 -3.74 6.42
N ASN A 51 -13.74 -4.59 7.37
CA ASN A 51 -14.47 -5.83 7.66
C ASN A 51 -14.27 -6.30 9.11
N LYS A 52 -15.13 -7.23 9.55
CA LYS A 52 -15.06 -7.82 10.90
C LYS A 52 -13.73 -8.52 11.18
N LYS A 53 -13.12 -9.16 10.18
CA LYS A 53 -11.86 -9.89 10.32
C LYS A 53 -10.73 -8.98 10.84
N TYR A 54 -10.60 -7.77 10.31
CA TYR A 54 -9.52 -6.86 10.72
C TYR A 54 -9.80 -6.13 12.02
N LEU A 55 -11.07 -5.88 12.35
CA LEU A 55 -11.46 -5.38 13.67
C LEU A 55 -11.19 -6.41 14.77
N GLU A 56 -11.51 -7.68 14.54
CA GLU A 56 -11.18 -8.76 15.49
C GLU A 56 -9.67 -9.00 15.59
N LYS A 57 -8.93 -8.83 14.49
CA LYS A 57 -7.46 -8.84 14.51
C LYS A 57 -6.91 -7.75 15.44
N ALA A 58 -7.42 -6.53 15.36
CA ALA A 58 -6.98 -5.43 16.22
C ALA A 58 -7.22 -5.74 17.71
N LYS A 59 -8.39 -6.29 18.05
CA LYS A 59 -8.70 -6.75 19.42
C LYS A 59 -7.73 -7.85 19.87
N LYS A 60 -7.52 -8.87 19.05
CA LYS A 60 -6.64 -10.01 19.36
C LYS A 60 -5.19 -9.57 19.57
N GLU A 61 -4.71 -8.64 18.75
CA GLU A 61 -3.34 -8.12 18.82
C GLU A 61 -3.19 -6.98 19.83
N ASN A 62 -4.28 -6.55 20.46
CA ASN A 62 -4.33 -5.39 21.34
C ASN A 62 -3.69 -4.14 20.71
N LYS A 63 -3.99 -3.90 19.42
CA LYS A 63 -3.51 -2.76 18.65
C LYS A 63 -4.64 -1.77 18.37
N LEU A 64 -4.30 -0.49 18.37
CA LEU A 64 -5.22 0.57 17.93
C LEU A 64 -5.51 0.43 16.43
N VAL A 65 -6.69 0.90 16.02
CA VAL A 65 -7.10 0.95 14.62
C VAL A 65 -6.97 2.37 14.11
N VAL A 66 -6.27 2.55 12.99
CA VAL A 66 -6.31 3.81 12.22
C VAL A 66 -7.25 3.60 11.05
N ILE A 67 -8.31 4.40 10.99
CA ILE A 67 -9.31 4.34 9.92
C ILE A 67 -9.10 5.56 9.03
N SER A 68 -8.81 5.33 7.75
CA SER A 68 -8.69 6.37 6.74
C SER A 68 -9.83 6.24 5.73
N ILE A 69 -10.80 7.15 5.82
CA ILE A 69 -11.99 7.20 4.97
C ILE A 69 -11.78 8.24 3.87
N GLY A 70 -12.07 7.89 2.63
CA GLY A 70 -11.96 8.80 1.49
C GLY A 70 -12.76 8.32 0.28
N TYR A 71 -12.52 8.96 -0.86
CA TYR A 71 -13.18 8.69 -2.14
C TYR A 71 -12.29 9.14 -3.30
N SER A 72 -12.63 8.67 -4.50
CA SER A 72 -11.81 8.82 -5.71
C SER A 72 -11.50 10.28 -6.10
N SER A 73 -12.46 11.20 -5.94
CA SER A 73 -12.32 12.63 -6.32
C SER A 73 -11.87 13.55 -5.18
N CYS A 74 -11.46 12.99 -4.04
CA CYS A 74 -11.01 13.73 -2.87
C CYS A 74 -9.57 14.27 -3.02
N HIS A 75 -9.40 15.58 -3.19
CA HIS A 75 -8.07 16.19 -3.33
C HIS A 75 -7.13 15.90 -2.15
N TRP A 76 -7.59 16.12 -0.91
CA TRP A 76 -6.76 15.91 0.29
C TRP A 76 -6.44 14.44 0.55
N CYS A 77 -7.24 13.51 0.05
CA CYS A 77 -6.95 12.09 0.15
C CYS A 77 -5.72 11.72 -0.70
N HIS A 78 -5.60 12.31 -1.89
CA HIS A 78 -4.42 12.14 -2.76
C HIS A 78 -3.17 12.83 -2.20
N VAL A 79 -3.32 14.01 -1.60
CA VAL A 79 -2.21 14.70 -0.93
C VAL A 79 -1.69 13.87 0.24
N MET A 80 -2.58 13.41 1.13
CA MET A 80 -2.21 12.56 2.27
C MET A 80 -1.60 11.23 1.82
N GLU A 81 -2.09 10.63 0.74
CA GLU A 81 -1.47 9.44 0.15
C GLU A 81 -0.02 9.71 -0.22
N LYS A 82 0.20 10.71 -1.07
CA LYS A 82 1.51 11.03 -1.62
C LYS A 82 2.52 11.44 -0.55
N GLU A 83 2.09 12.24 0.43
CA GLU A 83 2.99 12.80 1.44
C GLU A 83 3.19 11.89 2.65
N SER A 84 2.33 10.89 2.86
CA SER A 84 2.38 10.04 4.06
C SER A 84 2.23 8.55 3.76
N PHE A 85 1.21 8.12 3.02
CA PHE A 85 0.94 6.69 2.88
C PHE A 85 1.88 5.98 1.89
N GLU A 86 2.53 6.74 0.99
CA GLU A 86 3.62 6.26 0.13
C GLU A 86 5.01 6.32 0.79
N ASP A 87 5.14 7.04 1.91
CA ASP A 87 6.41 7.16 2.63
C ASP A 87 6.71 5.91 3.46
N SER A 88 7.91 5.35 3.29
CA SER A 88 8.30 4.09 3.93
C SER A 88 8.53 4.22 5.43
N LEU A 89 8.96 5.39 5.92
CA LEU A 89 9.17 5.63 7.35
C LEU A 89 7.82 5.74 8.05
N VAL A 90 6.89 6.53 7.51
CA VAL A 90 5.50 6.63 8.00
C VAL A 90 4.84 5.26 7.99
N ALA A 91 4.93 4.53 6.88
CA ALA A 91 4.37 3.19 6.77
C ALA A 91 4.97 2.20 7.77
N SER A 92 6.27 2.27 8.04
CA SER A 92 6.91 1.38 9.03
C SER A 92 6.31 1.58 10.43
N ILE A 93 6.14 2.83 10.86
CA ILE A 93 5.52 3.17 12.14
C ILE A 93 4.06 2.72 12.14
N MET A 94 3.32 2.97 11.06
CA MET A 94 1.91 2.58 10.97
C MET A 94 1.74 1.07 11.07
N ASN A 95 2.55 0.31 10.34
CA ASN A 95 2.50 -1.16 10.31
C ASN A 95 2.90 -1.77 11.65
N GLU A 96 3.83 -1.14 12.37
CA GLU A 96 4.24 -1.59 13.71
C GLU A 96 3.12 -1.35 14.73
N LYS A 97 2.56 -0.15 14.76
CA LYS A 97 1.71 0.32 15.86
C LYS A 97 0.21 0.09 15.66
N TYR A 98 -0.27 0.00 14.42
CA TYR A 98 -1.70 0.03 14.12
C TYR A 98 -2.17 -1.15 13.26
N ILE A 99 -3.46 -1.42 13.36
CA ILE A 99 -4.21 -2.06 12.26
C ILE A 99 -4.77 -0.93 11.39
N SER A 100 -4.14 -0.70 10.25
CA SER A 100 -4.54 0.34 9.29
C SER A 100 -5.69 -0.15 8.41
N ILE A 101 -6.82 0.56 8.44
CA ILE A 101 -8.02 0.26 7.65
C ILE A 101 -8.30 1.41 6.68
N LYS A 102 -8.47 1.08 5.40
CA LYS A 102 -8.88 2.02 4.35
C LYS A 102 -10.36 1.80 4.04
N VAL A 103 -11.12 2.88 3.89
CA VAL A 103 -12.56 2.84 3.60
C VAL A 103 -12.86 3.75 2.42
N ASP A 104 -13.58 3.21 1.45
CA ASP A 104 -14.22 4.01 0.40
C ASP A 104 -15.61 4.43 0.90
N ARG A 105 -15.83 5.73 1.09
CA ARG A 105 -17.14 6.24 1.52
C ARG A 105 -18.21 6.09 0.44
N GLU A 106 -17.84 5.98 -0.84
CA GLU A 106 -18.79 5.79 -1.94
C GLU A 106 -19.43 4.39 -1.84
N GLU A 107 -18.66 3.39 -1.38
CA GLU A 107 -19.16 2.05 -1.09
C GLU A 107 -19.70 1.89 0.34
N ARG A 108 -19.15 2.63 1.32
CA ARG A 108 -19.48 2.55 2.76
C ARG A 108 -19.87 3.89 3.38
N PRO A 109 -20.96 4.53 2.89
CA PRO A 109 -21.44 5.79 3.46
C PRO A 109 -21.92 5.63 4.92
N ASP A 110 -22.32 4.41 5.30
CA ASP A 110 -22.70 4.05 6.66
C ASP A 110 -21.55 4.22 7.66
N VAL A 111 -20.33 3.88 7.26
CA VAL A 111 -19.13 4.03 8.10
C VAL A 111 -18.71 5.49 8.16
N ASP A 112 -18.67 6.16 7.01
CA ASP A 112 -18.33 7.59 6.89
C ASP A 112 -19.20 8.46 7.79
N GLN A 113 -20.52 8.25 7.76
CA GLN A 113 -21.47 9.05 8.53
C GLN A 113 -21.28 8.95 10.04
N VAL A 114 -20.86 7.79 10.56
CA VAL A 114 -20.57 7.61 11.99
C VAL A 114 -19.45 8.55 12.43
N TYR A 115 -18.37 8.66 11.64
CA TYR A 115 -17.20 9.47 12.00
C TYR A 115 -17.36 10.96 11.66
N MET A 116 -18.26 11.30 10.74
CA MET A 116 -18.61 12.70 10.47
C MET A 116 -19.54 13.31 11.53
N ASN A 117 -20.30 12.47 12.24
CA ASN A 117 -21.23 12.90 13.28
C ASN A 117 -20.69 12.69 14.71
N ALA A 118 -19.43 12.25 14.84
CA ALA A 118 -18.79 11.92 16.11
C ALA A 118 -18.30 13.16 16.88
#